data_AF-A0A660S1E5-F1
#
_entry.id   AF-A0A660S1E5-F1
#
_cell.length_a   1.000
_cell.length_b   1.000
_cell.length_c   1.000
_cell.angle_alpha   90.00
_cell.angle_beta   90.00
_cell.angle_gamma   90.00
#
_symmetry.space_group_name_H-M   'P 1'
#
loop_
_entity.id
_entity.type
_entity.pdbx_description
1 polymer ?
#
loop_
_entity_poly.entity_id
_entity_poly.type
_entity_poly.pdbx_seq_one_letter_code
_entity_poly.pdbx_strand_id
1 'polypeptide(L)'
;MIEKIELNNGLVLEIWNYSRKIAGDRWLVGFLAQIGVTPKKEDFSNAEYYEMFLEKTDGKVYYRYRKERTFVPEDQVSEIFSKLKENFLNVVLPYVSHPEFKERLIKREVELFEKQMDWEIAVKKKDEETEKLEELWKDKKIF
;
A
#
# COMPACT_ATOMS: atom_id res chain seq x y z
N MET A 1 -12.19 -10.85 -1.45
CA MET A 1 -13.04 -9.64 -1.48
C MET A 1 -14.44 -10.07 -1.16
N ILE A 2 -15.19 -9.30 -0.38
CA ILE A 2 -16.57 -9.65 -0.01
C ILE A 2 -17.61 -8.63 -0.50
N GLU A 3 -17.21 -7.40 -0.81
CA GLU A 3 -18.13 -6.33 -1.18
C GLU A 3 -17.41 -5.22 -1.95
N LYS A 4 -18.15 -4.56 -2.84
CA LYS A 4 -17.73 -3.36 -3.56
C LYS A 4 -18.79 -2.27 -3.38
N ILE A 5 -18.35 -1.05 -3.14
CA ILE A 5 -19.21 0.12 -2.97
C ILE A 5 -18.74 1.19 -3.94
N GLU A 6 -19.62 1.60 -4.85
CA GLU A 6 -19.40 2.77 -5.70
C GLU A 6 -19.58 4.03 -4.87
N LEU A 7 -18.58 4.92 -4.92
CA LEU A 7 -18.60 6.19 -4.22
C LEU A 7 -19.10 7.29 -5.16
N ASN A 8 -19.69 8.34 -4.59
CA ASN A 8 -20.20 9.49 -5.33
C ASN A 8 -19.12 10.28 -6.10
N ASN A 9 -17.84 10.11 -5.76
CA ASN A 9 -16.70 10.69 -6.48
C ASN A 9 -16.18 9.78 -7.61
N GLY A 10 -16.91 8.72 -7.97
CA GLY A 10 -16.57 7.79 -9.06
C GLY A 10 -15.48 6.78 -8.70
N LEU A 11 -15.05 6.73 -7.43
CA LEU A 11 -14.13 5.71 -6.94
C LEU A 11 -14.89 4.45 -6.54
N VAL A 12 -14.17 3.33 -6.49
CA VAL A 12 -14.70 2.05 -6.01
C VAL A 12 -13.96 1.66 -4.74
N LEU A 13 -14.72 1.52 -3.66
CA LEU A 13 -14.26 0.97 -2.40
C LEU A 13 -14.46 -0.54 -2.40
N GLU A 14 -13.39 -1.29 -2.16
CA GLU A 14 -13.42 -2.74 -1.99
C GLU A 14 -13.26 -3.09 -0.51
N ILE A 15 -14.14 -3.95 -0.01
CA ILE A 15 -14.06 -4.49 1.36
C ILE A 15 -13.66 -5.96 1.30
N TRP A 16 -12.70 -6.31 2.14
CA TRP A 16 -12.11 -7.63 2.23
C TRP A 16 -12.20 -8.12 3.67
N ASN A 17 -12.75 -9.32 3.82
CA ASN A 17 -12.61 -10.12 5.03
C ASN A 17 -11.46 -11.11 4.82
N TYR A 18 -10.38 -10.96 5.58
CA TYR A 18 -9.24 -11.88 5.58
C TYR A 18 -9.07 -12.55 6.95
N SER A 19 -10.16 -12.65 7.71
CA SER A 19 -10.18 -13.34 8.99
C SER A 19 -9.74 -14.80 8.82
N ARG A 20 -8.95 -15.29 9.79
CA ARG A 20 -8.39 -16.64 9.76
C ARG A 20 -8.20 -17.19 11.16
N LYS A 21 -8.30 -18.51 11.27
CA LYS A 21 -7.99 -19.24 12.50
C LYS A 21 -6.50 -19.13 12.82
N ILE A 22 -6.16 -18.89 14.09
CA ILE A 22 -4.77 -18.85 14.58
C ILE A 22 -4.46 -20.17 15.31
N ALA A 23 -5.25 -20.52 16.33
CA ALA A 23 -5.04 -21.71 17.15
C ALA A 23 -6.32 -22.08 17.92
N GLY A 24 -6.62 -23.37 18.07
CA GLY A 24 -7.77 -23.80 18.87
C GLY A 24 -9.09 -23.22 18.35
N ASP A 25 -9.81 -22.45 19.15
CA ASP A 25 -11.02 -21.68 18.79
C ASP A 25 -10.72 -20.18 18.53
N ARG A 26 -9.44 -19.81 18.44
CA ARG A 26 -8.97 -18.42 18.39
C ARG A 26 -8.69 -17.97 16.98
N TRP A 27 -9.28 -16.84 16.63
CA TRP A 27 -9.23 -16.23 15.32
C TRP A 27 -8.52 -14.88 15.33
N LEU A 28 -7.92 -14.56 14.19
CA LEU A 28 -7.68 -13.19 13.75
C LEU A 28 -8.89 -12.75 12.94
N VAL A 29 -9.53 -11.68 13.35
CA VAL A 29 -10.55 -10.99 12.56
C VAL A 29 -9.89 -9.86 11.80
N GLY A 30 -9.86 -9.97 10.47
CA GLY A 30 -9.12 -9.08 9.58
C GLY A 30 -10.06 -8.32 8.66
N PHE A 31 -10.06 -6.99 8.78
CA PHE A 31 -10.82 -6.07 7.95
C PHE A 31 -9.87 -5.21 7.11
N LEU A 32 -10.08 -5.21 5.79
CA LEU A 32 -9.39 -4.33 4.85
C LEU A 32 -10.41 -3.61 3.98
N ALA A 33 -10.35 -2.28 4.00
CA ALA A 33 -11.00 -1.39 3.05
C ALA A 33 -9.93 -0.82 2.11
N GLN A 34 -10.14 -0.93 0.80
CA GLN A 34 -9.15 -0.55 -0.21
C GLN A 34 -9.80 0.24 -1.35
N ILE A 35 -9.12 1.29 -1.81
CA ILE A 35 -9.46 2.02 -3.04
C ILE A 35 -8.21 2.05 -3.91
N GLY A 36 -8.31 1.55 -5.14
CA GLY A 36 -7.24 1.62 -6.13
C GLY A 36 -7.49 2.72 -7.14
N VAL A 37 -6.47 3.54 -7.42
CA VAL A 37 -6.52 4.64 -8.38
C VAL A 37 -5.36 4.52 -9.34
N THR A 38 -5.61 4.69 -10.63
CA THR A 38 -4.57 4.73 -11.66
C THR A 38 -4.08 6.16 -11.84
N PRO A 39 -2.85 6.51 -11.43
CA PRO A 39 -2.25 7.80 -11.73
C PRO A 39 -1.91 7.88 -13.23
N LYS A 40 -1.80 9.10 -13.74
CA LYS A 40 -1.33 9.38 -15.10
C LYS A 40 0.13 9.77 -15.09
N LYS A 41 0.75 9.77 -16.26
CA LYS A 41 2.15 10.20 -16.44
C LYS A 41 2.40 11.61 -15.91
N GLU A 42 1.42 12.51 -16.03
CA GLU A 42 1.54 13.92 -15.59
C GLU A 42 1.52 14.08 -14.06
N ASP A 43 1.12 13.04 -13.31
CA ASP A 43 1.13 13.06 -11.85
C ASP A 43 2.54 12.83 -11.28
N PHE A 44 3.49 12.37 -12.10
CA PHE A 44 4.88 12.11 -11.74
C PHE A 44 5.78 13.29 -12.10
N SER A 45 6.89 13.45 -11.38
CA SER A 45 7.86 14.52 -11.62
C SER A 45 8.62 14.37 -12.94
N ASN A 46 8.75 13.14 -13.45
CA ASN A 46 9.29 12.85 -14.78
C ASN A 46 8.77 11.51 -15.34
N ALA A 47 9.10 11.25 -16.61
CA ALA A 47 8.68 10.04 -17.31
C ALA A 47 9.31 8.74 -16.77
N GLU A 48 10.55 8.81 -16.27
CA GLU A 48 11.28 7.65 -15.78
C GLU A 48 10.58 7.05 -14.54
N TYR A 49 10.14 7.89 -13.60
CA TYR A 49 9.40 7.39 -12.43
C TYR A 49 8.07 6.74 -12.82
N TYR A 50 7.37 7.28 -13.83
CA TYR A 50 6.13 6.66 -14.30
C TYR A 50 6.39 5.27 -14.92
N GLU A 51 7.46 5.12 -15.70
CA GLU A 51 7.88 3.84 -16.27
C GLU A 51 8.27 2.84 -15.16
N MET A 52 9.09 3.27 -14.20
CA MET A 52 9.45 2.46 -13.03
C MET A 52 8.21 2.05 -12.21
N PHE A 53 7.22 2.94 -12.10
CA PHE A 53 5.97 2.66 -11.40
C PHE A 53 5.17 1.56 -12.11
N LEU A 54 5.05 1.62 -13.43
CA LEU A 54 4.37 0.57 -14.21
C LEU A 54 5.12 -0.77 -14.16
N GLU A 55 6.45 -0.75 -14.09
CA GLU A 55 7.26 -1.96 -13.97
C GLU A 55 7.16 -2.62 -12.58
N LYS A 56 7.10 -1.81 -11.52
CA LYS A 56 7.14 -2.30 -10.12
C LYS A 56 5.77 -2.52 -9.50
N THR A 57 4.70 -2.02 -10.12
CA THR A 57 3.34 -2.07 -9.56
C THR A 57 2.33 -2.62 -10.58
N ASP A 58 1.09 -2.78 -10.16
CA ASP A 58 -0.03 -3.11 -11.04
C ASP A 58 -0.66 -1.87 -11.71
N GLY A 59 0.08 -0.76 -11.78
CA GLY A 59 -0.37 0.50 -12.36
C GLY A 59 -1.39 1.25 -11.50
N LYS A 60 -1.45 0.95 -10.19
CA LYS A 60 -2.35 1.61 -9.25
C LYS A 60 -1.64 2.04 -7.97
N VAL A 61 -2.03 3.21 -7.48
CA VAL A 61 -1.80 3.61 -6.10
C VAL A 61 -3.02 3.22 -5.27
N TYR A 62 -2.80 2.94 -3.99
CA TYR A 62 -3.85 2.39 -3.13
C TYR A 62 -4.00 3.18 -1.85
N TYR A 63 -5.22 3.58 -1.55
CA TYR A 63 -5.61 3.81 -0.17
C TYR A 63 -5.96 2.46 0.48
N ARG A 64 -5.37 2.16 1.63
CA ARG A 64 -5.65 0.94 2.40
C ARG A 64 -5.89 1.28 3.87
N TYR A 65 -7.08 0.92 4.35
CA TYR A 65 -7.42 0.96 5.76
C TYR A 65 -7.52 -0.47 6.29
N ARG A 66 -6.58 -0.85 7.16
CA ARG A 66 -6.49 -2.19 7.75
C ARG A 66 -6.79 -2.12 9.25
N LYS A 67 -7.67 -2.99 9.73
CA LYS A 67 -7.94 -3.19 11.16
C LYS A 67 -8.03 -4.67 11.49
N GLU A 68 -7.43 -5.01 12.62
CA GLU A 68 -7.35 -6.39 13.09
C GLU A 68 -7.74 -6.50 14.55
N ARG A 69 -8.35 -7.63 14.89
CA ARG A 69 -8.51 -8.12 16.25
C ARG A 69 -7.98 -9.55 16.29
N THR A 70 -7.17 -9.86 17.29
CA THR A 70 -6.60 -11.20 17.48
C THR A 70 -7.21 -11.86 18.70
N PHE A 71 -7.03 -13.18 18.82
CA PHE A 71 -7.56 -13.99 19.93
C PHE A 71 -9.08 -13.97 20.10
N VAL A 72 -9.80 -13.73 18.99
CA VAL A 72 -11.26 -13.68 18.97
C VAL A 72 -11.83 -15.10 19.02
N PRO A 73 -12.77 -15.40 19.94
CA PRO A 73 -13.53 -16.64 19.92
C PRO A 73 -14.30 -16.83 18.60
N GLU A 74 -14.34 -18.06 18.08
CA GLU A 74 -14.94 -18.38 16.77
C GLU A 74 -16.39 -17.89 16.62
N ASP A 75 -17.18 -17.99 17.69
CA ASP A 75 -18.57 -17.53 17.74
C ASP A 75 -18.74 -16.00 17.66
N GLN A 76 -17.69 -15.22 17.96
CA GLN A 76 -17.70 -13.76 17.93
C GLN A 76 -17.12 -13.16 16.64
N VAL A 77 -16.51 -13.97 15.78
CA VAL A 77 -15.80 -13.52 14.57
C VAL A 77 -16.69 -12.64 13.68
N SER A 78 -17.91 -13.10 13.41
CA SER A 78 -18.86 -12.39 12.53
C SER A 78 -19.27 -11.03 13.12
N GLU A 79 -19.61 -11.00 14.41
CA GLU A 79 -20.02 -9.78 15.11
C GLU A 79 -18.89 -8.73 15.13
N ILE A 80 -17.66 -9.16 15.45
CA ILE A 80 -16.50 -8.26 15.48
C ILE A 80 -16.19 -7.73 14.08
N PHE A 81 -16.27 -8.57 13.04
CA PHE A 81 -16.04 -8.12 11.67
C PHE A 81 -17.08 -7.07 11.25
N SER A 82 -18.36 -7.32 11.53
CA SER A 82 -19.45 -6.37 11.22
C SER A 82 -19.25 -5.03 11.92
N LYS A 83 -18.88 -5.04 13.21
CA LYS A 83 -18.55 -3.81 13.96
C LYS A 83 -17.38 -3.03 13.35
N LEU A 84 -16.32 -3.72 12.89
CA LEU A 84 -15.19 -3.07 12.22
C LEU A 84 -15.63 -2.42 10.90
N LYS A 85 -16.45 -3.11 10.12
CA LYS A 85 -17.02 -2.60 8.87
C LYS A 85 -17.90 -1.37 9.13
N GLU A 86 -18.86 -1.46 10.05
CA GLU A 86 -19.78 -0.37 10.40
C GLU A 86 -19.02 0.88 10.86
N ASN A 87 -18.03 0.71 11.73
CA ASN A 87 -17.21 1.82 12.19
C ASN A 87 -16.45 2.49 11.03
N PHE A 88 -15.91 1.72 10.09
CA PHE A 88 -15.29 2.27 8.89
C PHE A 88 -16.31 3.05 8.04
N LEU A 89 -17.48 2.46 7.79
CA LEU A 89 -18.51 3.09 6.97
C LEU A 89 -19.03 4.39 7.59
N ASN A 90 -19.13 4.46 8.91
CA ASN A 90 -19.61 5.65 9.61
C ASN A 90 -18.56 6.77 9.68
N VAL A 91 -17.28 6.43 9.88
CA VAL A 91 -16.24 7.42 10.19
C VAL A 91 -15.39 7.78 8.97
N VAL A 92 -15.02 6.79 8.16
CA VAL A 92 -14.02 6.95 7.10
C VAL A 92 -14.64 7.10 5.73
N LEU A 93 -15.80 6.47 5.47
CA LEU A 93 -16.49 6.57 4.18
C LEU A 93 -16.72 8.03 3.72
N PRO A 94 -17.18 8.97 4.57
CA PRO A 94 -17.40 10.35 4.13
C PRO A 94 -16.13 11.03 3.62
N TYR A 95 -14.98 10.72 4.23
CA TYR A 95 -13.68 11.28 3.84
C TYR A 95 -13.23 10.74 2.48
N VAL A 96 -13.30 9.43 2.27
CA VAL A 96 -12.86 8.80 1.00
C VAL A 96 -13.82 9.04 -0.16
N SER A 97 -15.07 9.40 0.15
CA SER A 97 -16.09 9.85 -0.80
C SER A 97 -15.96 11.33 -1.18
N HIS A 98 -15.04 12.09 -0.57
CA HIS A 98 -14.87 13.49 -0.92
C HIS A 98 -14.37 13.64 -2.38
N PRO A 99 -14.85 14.62 -3.17
CA PRO A 99 -14.43 14.79 -4.57
C PRO A 99 -12.92 14.88 -4.76
N GLU A 100 -12.25 15.66 -3.90
CA GLU A 100 -10.79 15.86 -3.97
C GLU A 100 -9.94 14.69 -3.42
N PHE A 101 -10.57 13.62 -2.92
CA PHE A 101 -9.84 12.51 -2.31
C PHE A 101 -8.88 11.86 -3.31
N LYS A 102 -9.33 11.71 -4.57
CA LYS A 102 -8.56 11.09 -5.64
C LYS A 102 -7.25 11.83 -5.91
N GLU A 103 -7.30 13.14 -6.15
CA GLU A 103 -6.10 13.92 -6.47
C GLU A 103 -5.12 13.93 -5.28
N ARG A 104 -5.64 14.06 -4.05
CA ARG A 104 -4.82 14.04 -2.83
C ARG A 104 -4.12 12.70 -2.62
N LEU A 105 -4.82 11.59 -2.88
CA LEU A 105 -4.24 10.25 -2.79
C LEU A 105 -3.12 10.07 -3.81
N ILE A 106 -3.39 10.39 -5.09
CA ILE A 106 -2.40 10.28 -6.17
C ILE A 106 -1.15 11.07 -5.80
N LYS A 107 -1.30 12.36 -5.48
CA LYS A 107 -0.17 13.23 -5.14
C LYS A 107 0.70 12.63 -4.04
N ARG A 108 0.07 12.22 -2.93
CA ARG A 108 0.79 11.64 -1.78
C ARG A 108 1.53 10.36 -2.14
N GLU A 109 0.85 9.41 -2.79
CA GLU A 109 1.44 8.08 -3.04
C GLU A 109 2.50 8.13 -4.14
N VAL A 110 2.34 8.99 -5.15
CA VAL A 110 3.38 9.24 -6.15
C VAL A 110 4.61 9.88 -5.51
N GLU A 111 4.45 10.92 -4.68
CA GLU A 111 5.57 11.54 -3.95
C GLU A 111 6.33 10.53 -3.06
N LEU A 112 5.63 9.59 -2.44
CA LEU A 112 6.25 8.52 -1.64
C LEU A 112 6.99 7.51 -2.52
N PHE A 113 6.41 7.12 -3.65
CA PHE A 113 7.02 6.21 -4.61
C PHE A 113 8.33 6.77 -5.17
N GLU A 114 8.34 8.03 -5.62
CA GLU A 114 9.54 8.67 -6.18
C GLU A 114 10.67 8.74 -5.15
N LYS A 115 10.38 9.11 -3.89
CA LYS A 115 11.36 9.10 -2.80
C LYS A 115 11.93 7.71 -2.52
N GLN A 116 11.09 6.67 -2.61
CA GLN A 116 11.56 5.30 -2.47
C GLN A 116 12.51 4.91 -3.60
N MET A 117 12.18 5.29 -4.84
CA MET A 117 13.03 5.02 -6.00
C MET A 117 14.38 5.75 -5.90
N ASP A 118 14.38 7.01 -5.46
CA ASP A 118 15.61 7.76 -5.21
C ASP A 118 16.53 7.05 -4.22
N TRP A 119 15.95 6.56 -3.12
CA TRP A 119 16.69 5.82 -2.12
C TRP A 119 17.24 4.50 -2.70
N GLU A 120 16.43 3.73 -3.41
CA GLU A 120 16.88 2.47 -4.05
C GLU A 120 18.03 2.71 -5.06
N ILE A 121 17.92 3.77 -5.89
CA ILE A 121 18.96 4.14 -6.86
C ILE A 121 20.25 4.56 -6.13
N ALA A 122 20.13 5.34 -5.04
CA ALA A 122 21.28 5.79 -4.26
C ALA A 122 22.00 4.62 -3.58
N VAL A 123 21.25 3.65 -3.02
CA VAL A 123 21.83 2.43 -2.44
C VAL A 123 22.57 1.64 -3.52
N LYS A 124 21.94 1.40 -4.67
CA LYS A 124 22.56 0.65 -5.77
C LYS A 124 23.87 1.28 -6.26
N LYS A 125 23.89 2.61 -6.43
CA LYS A 125 25.12 3.34 -6.82
C LYS A 125 26.23 3.17 -5.79
N LYS A 126 25.91 3.23 -4.49
CA LYS A 126 26.89 3.06 -3.42
C LYS A 126 27.45 1.64 -3.37
N ASP A 127 26.60 0.64 -3.60
CA ASP A 127 27.03 -0.76 -3.65
C ASP A 127 27.98 -0.97 -4.85
N GLU A 128 27.61 -0.46 -6.03
CA GLU A 128 28.47 -0.50 -7.23
C GLU A 128 29.82 0.24 -7.03
N GLU A 129 29.82 1.37 -6.32
CA GLU A 129 31.05 2.09 -5.95
C GLU A 129 31.91 1.30 -4.97
N THR A 130 31.28 0.64 -4.00
CA THR A 130 31.99 -0.19 -3.00
C THR A 130 32.62 -1.40 -3.66
N GLU A 131 31.90 -2.11 -4.54
CA GLU A 131 32.43 -3.22 -5.32
C GLU A 131 33.63 -2.78 -6.18
N LYS A 132 33.52 -1.65 -6.89
CA LYS A 132 34.65 -1.09 -7.67
C LYS A 132 35.86 -0.77 -6.79
N LEU A 133 35.64 -0.21 -5.60
CA LEU A 133 36.72 0.04 -4.65
C LEU A 133 37.34 -1.28 -4.19
N GLU A 134 36.55 -2.26 -3.75
CA GLU A 134 37.06 -3.56 -3.32
C GLU A 134 37.90 -4.24 -4.42
N GLU A 135 37.47 -4.19 -5.67
CA GLU A 135 38.25 -4.68 -6.81
C GLU A 135 39.58 -3.92 -6.97
N LEU A 136 39.55 -2.59 -6.92
CA LEU A 136 40.76 -1.75 -7.00
C LEU A 136 41.75 -2.00 -5.85
N TRP A 137 41.24 -2.29 -4.65
CA TRP A 137 42.06 -2.56 -3.46
C TRP A 137 42.55 -4.01 -3.40
N LYS A 138 41.89 -4.95 -4.08
CA LYS A 138 42.32 -6.36 -4.19
C LYS A 138 43.67 -6.51 -4.91
N ASP A 139 43.96 -5.63 -5.86
CA ASP A 139 45.21 -5.65 -6.63
C ASP A 139 46.37 -4.89 -5.96
N LYS A 140 46.10 -4.09 -4.92
CA LYS A 140 47.15 -3.45 -4.13
C LYS A 140 47.57 -4.36 -2.98
N LYS A 141 48.61 -5.18 -3.21
CA LYS A 141 49.36 -5.82 -2.11
C LYS A 141 49.84 -4.75 -1.15
N ILE A 142 49.32 -4.78 0.08
CA ILE A 142 49.84 -4.02 1.21
C ILE A 142 51.20 -4.65 1.54
N PHE A 143 52.28 -3.97 1.18
CA PHE A 143 53.66 -4.31 1.56
C PHE A 143 53.94 -3.88 3.00
#